data_AF-A0A378KYK6-F1
#
_entry.id   AF-A0A378KYK6-F1
#
_cell.length_a   1.000
_cell.length_b   1.000
_cell.length_c   1.000
_cell.angle_alpha   90.00
_cell.angle_beta   90.00
_cell.angle_gamma   90.00
#
_symmetry.space_group_name_H-M   'P 1'
#
loop_
_entity.id
_entity.type
_entity.pdbx_description
1 polymer ?
#
loop_
_entity_poly.entity_id
_entity_poly.type
_entity_poly.pdbx_seq_one_letter_code
_entity_poly.pdbx_strand_id
1 'polypeptide(L)'
;MDDIDDGSNLKPGELDKSDSAKHRMDELSSKDEAFKALVLRKLVDIRDKEIQPQLYDKDRPERNPHIQRANFIYALIFKVKDDFRAPNDVMKFILELEDKYPLAVPTIDEVKEMLGSLHVT
;
A
#
# COMPACT_ATOMS: atom_id res chain seq x y z
N MET A 1 -20.46 67.26 -5.44
CA MET A 1 -20.38 66.14 -4.49
C MET A 1 -21.44 65.16 -4.91
N ASP A 2 -21.07 63.89 -4.85
CA ASP A 2 -21.64 62.70 -5.51
C ASP A 2 -21.02 62.37 -6.88
N ASP A 3 -20.55 61.13 -6.91
CA ASP A 3 -19.45 60.52 -7.64
C ASP A 3 -19.92 59.79 -8.93
N ILE A 4 -19.07 59.83 -9.96
CA ILE A 4 -18.51 58.72 -10.79
C ILE A 4 -19.31 57.38 -10.73
N ASP A 5 -19.69 56.68 -11.80
CA ASP A 5 -18.84 56.16 -12.89
C ASP A 5 -19.71 55.59 -14.03
N ASP A 6 -19.35 55.95 -15.27
CA ASP A 6 -19.75 55.32 -16.52
C ASP A 6 -18.63 54.33 -16.89
N GLY A 7 -18.90 53.03 -16.97
CA GLY A 7 -17.80 52.08 -16.99
C GLY A 7 -18.14 50.66 -17.44
N SER A 8 -18.34 50.50 -18.74
CA SER A 8 -18.47 49.24 -19.47
C SER A 8 -17.42 48.15 -19.14
N ASN A 9 -17.92 46.91 -19.01
CA ASN A 9 -17.40 45.65 -19.58
C ASN A 9 -15.89 45.30 -19.59
N LEU A 10 -15.63 44.08 -19.10
CA LEU A 10 -14.54 43.13 -19.42
C LEU A 10 -13.19 43.27 -18.69
N LYS A 11 -12.92 42.30 -17.80
CA LYS A 11 -11.96 41.20 -18.08
C LYS A 11 -12.10 40.04 -17.05
N PRO A 12 -12.07 38.77 -17.49
CA PRO A 12 -11.86 37.63 -16.61
C PRO A 12 -10.37 37.57 -16.25
N GLY A 13 -10.00 37.90 -15.02
CA GLY A 13 -8.58 38.06 -14.70
C GLY A 13 -8.21 38.46 -13.29
N GLU A 14 -8.91 37.94 -12.27
CA GLU A 14 -8.33 37.78 -10.93
C GLU A 14 -8.31 36.26 -10.70
N LEU A 15 -7.26 35.52 -11.08
CA LEU A 15 -5.97 35.44 -10.38
C LEU A 15 -6.11 35.42 -8.85
N ASP A 16 -7.10 34.66 -8.35
CA ASP A 16 -7.01 34.09 -7.01
C ASP A 16 -5.91 33.03 -6.99
N LYS A 17 -4.68 33.51 -6.82
CA LYS A 17 -3.52 32.76 -6.36
C LYS A 17 -3.75 32.39 -4.90
N SER A 18 -4.67 31.48 -4.56
CA SER A 18 -4.80 31.00 -3.18
C SER A 18 -5.57 29.68 -3.03
N ASP A 19 -5.21 28.60 -3.76
CA ASP A 19 -5.28 27.26 -3.15
C ASP A 19 -4.39 26.19 -3.82
N SER A 20 -3.28 26.59 -4.45
CA SER A 20 -2.25 25.62 -4.89
C SER A 20 -1.43 25.05 -3.72
N ALA A 21 -1.82 25.35 -2.47
CA ALA A 21 -1.16 24.92 -1.25
C ALA A 21 -1.83 23.70 -0.58
N LYS A 22 -2.67 22.96 -1.31
CA LYS A 22 -3.26 21.69 -0.84
C LYS A 22 -3.10 20.58 -1.88
N HIS A 23 -1.87 20.10 -2.09
CA HIS A 23 -1.61 18.72 -2.56
C HIS A 23 -0.11 18.36 -2.47
N ARG A 24 0.64 18.89 -1.49
CA ARG A 24 1.86 18.22 -1.03
C ARG A 24 1.51 17.25 0.08
N MET A 25 0.70 16.24 -0.23
CA MET A 25 0.55 15.10 0.68
C MET A 25 1.49 14.02 0.16
N ASP A 26 2.62 13.88 0.85
CA ASP A 26 3.51 12.72 0.86
C ASP A 26 3.74 12.02 -0.50
N GLU A 27 4.44 12.71 -1.41
CA GLU A 27 4.99 12.05 -2.60
C GLU A 27 6.12 11.12 -2.15
N LEU A 28 5.93 9.80 -2.34
CA LEU A 28 6.95 8.80 -2.04
C LEU A 28 8.23 9.11 -2.84
N SER A 29 9.39 8.86 -2.25
CA SER A 29 10.63 8.96 -3.03
C SER A 29 10.60 7.91 -4.16
N SER A 30 11.24 8.19 -5.30
CA SER A 30 11.29 7.23 -6.41
C SER A 30 11.90 5.88 -6.01
N LYS A 31 12.77 5.86 -4.99
CA LYS A 31 13.31 4.61 -4.41
C LYS A 31 12.23 3.84 -3.64
N ASP A 32 11.44 4.54 -2.83
CA ASP A 32 10.35 3.94 -2.06
C ASP A 32 9.22 3.46 -2.97
N GLU A 33 8.93 4.16 -4.07
CA GLU A 33 8.00 3.69 -5.09
C GLU A 33 8.48 2.41 -5.78
N ALA A 34 9.77 2.35 -6.16
CA ALA A 34 10.35 1.15 -6.76
C ALA A 34 10.31 -0.04 -5.79
N PHE A 35 10.63 0.22 -4.51
CA PHE A 35 10.52 -0.79 -3.45
C PHE A 35 9.07 -1.26 -3.28
N LYS A 36 8.11 -0.34 -3.16
CA LYS A 36 6.67 -0.63 -3.06
C LYS A 36 6.21 -1.50 -4.22
N ALA A 37 6.55 -1.14 -5.45
CA ALA A 37 6.17 -1.89 -6.64
C ALA A 37 6.75 -3.31 -6.65
N LEU A 38 8.02 -3.45 -6.25
CA LEU A 38 8.70 -4.74 -6.16
C LEU A 38 8.09 -5.65 -5.09
N VAL A 39 7.83 -5.11 -3.89
CA VAL A 39 7.18 -5.84 -2.81
C VAL A 39 5.77 -6.28 -3.21
N LEU A 40 4.97 -5.38 -3.79
CA LEU A 40 3.63 -5.73 -4.27
C LEU A 40 3.66 -6.85 -5.31
N ARG A 41 4.58 -6.78 -6.27
CA ARG A 41 4.74 -7.83 -7.28
C ARG A 41 5.04 -9.17 -6.63
N LYS A 42 5.98 -9.24 -5.68
CA LYS A 42 6.33 -10.49 -5.00
C LYS A 42 5.19 -11.04 -4.15
N LEU A 43 4.45 -10.18 -3.43
CA LEU A 43 3.30 -10.60 -2.64
C LEU A 43 2.15 -11.12 -3.51
N VAL A 44 1.91 -10.49 -4.67
CA VAL A 44 0.95 -10.96 -5.67
C VAL A 44 1.39 -12.31 -6.26
N ASP A 45 2.67 -12.49 -6.54
CA ASP A 45 3.20 -13.79 -7.00
C ASP A 45 2.94 -14.91 -5.99
N ILE A 46 3.19 -14.67 -4.69
CA ILE A 46 2.89 -15.63 -3.61
C ILE A 46 1.38 -15.91 -3.56
N ARG A 47 0.56 -14.86 -3.61
CA ARG A 47 -0.91 -14.99 -3.62
C ARG A 47 -1.38 -15.90 -4.75
N ASP A 48 -0.92 -15.68 -5.96
CA ASP A 48 -1.44 -16.37 -7.16
C ASP A 48 -0.91 -17.79 -7.29
N LYS A 49 0.35 -18.03 -6.90
CA LYS A 49 1.00 -19.35 -7.05
C LYS A 49 0.74 -20.28 -5.89
N GLU A 50 0.65 -19.75 -4.67
CA GLU A 50 0.55 -20.56 -3.47
C GLU A 50 -0.81 -20.43 -2.80
N ILE A 51 -1.30 -19.21 -2.58
CA ILE A 51 -2.49 -19.02 -1.74
C ILE A 51 -3.78 -19.37 -2.49
N GLN A 52 -4.02 -18.74 -3.64
CA GLN A 52 -5.27 -18.89 -4.38
C GLN A 52 -5.59 -20.33 -4.81
N PRO A 53 -4.64 -21.14 -5.30
CA PRO A 53 -4.92 -22.51 -5.67
C PRO A 53 -5.41 -23.36 -4.50
N GLN A 54 -4.93 -23.05 -3.29
CA GLN A 54 -5.25 -23.80 -2.07
C GLN A 54 -6.61 -23.40 -1.46
N LEU A 55 -7.18 -22.24 -1.83
CA LEU A 55 -8.49 -21.80 -1.31
C LEU A 55 -9.67 -22.61 -1.86
N TYR A 56 -9.51 -23.24 -3.02
CA TYR A 56 -10.56 -24.01 -3.71
C TYR A 56 -10.37 -25.53 -3.60
N ASP A 57 -9.29 -25.97 -2.95
CA ASP A 57 -9.00 -27.38 -2.72
C ASP A 57 -9.84 -27.91 -1.55
N LYS A 58 -10.94 -28.60 -1.87
CA LYS A 58 -11.94 -29.09 -0.91
C LYS A 58 -11.51 -30.37 -0.18
N ASP A 59 -10.47 -31.04 -0.66
CA ASP A 59 -10.05 -32.35 -0.17
C ASP A 59 -8.93 -32.26 0.89
N ARG A 60 -8.55 -31.04 1.31
CA ARG A 60 -7.47 -30.84 2.27
C ARG A 60 -7.91 -30.86 3.73
N PRO A 61 -7.14 -31.55 4.60
CA PRO A 61 -7.43 -31.62 6.04
C PRO A 61 -7.16 -30.31 6.81
N GLU A 62 -6.32 -29.40 6.31
CA GLU A 62 -5.83 -28.24 7.08
C GLU A 62 -6.36 -26.88 6.58
N ARG A 63 -7.67 -26.74 6.50
CA ARG A 63 -8.33 -25.51 6.03
C ARG A 63 -7.93 -24.24 6.84
N ASN A 64 -7.70 -24.37 8.14
CA ASN A 64 -7.46 -23.23 9.02
C ASN A 64 -6.08 -22.56 8.80
N PRO A 65 -4.95 -23.28 8.75
CA PRO A 65 -3.67 -22.72 8.30
C PRO A 65 -3.74 -22.01 6.95
N HIS A 66 -4.43 -22.59 5.96
CA HIS A 66 -4.57 -21.98 4.63
C HIS A 66 -5.33 -20.64 4.67
N ILE A 67 -6.42 -20.57 5.43
CA ILE A 67 -7.17 -19.32 5.62
C ILE A 67 -6.30 -18.27 6.29
N GLN A 68 -5.52 -18.62 7.31
CA GLN A 68 -4.64 -17.66 7.98
C GLN A 68 -3.51 -17.18 7.07
N ARG A 69 -2.86 -18.08 6.31
CA ARG A 69 -1.87 -17.70 5.28
C ARG A 69 -2.47 -16.75 4.25
N ALA A 70 -3.70 -17.03 3.80
CA ALA A 70 -4.40 -16.16 2.87
C ALA A 70 -4.67 -14.77 3.46
N ASN A 71 -5.28 -14.71 4.65
CA ASN A 71 -5.59 -13.46 5.33
C ASN A 71 -4.32 -12.63 5.58
N PHE A 72 -3.22 -13.26 5.95
CA PHE A 72 -1.91 -12.62 6.08
C PHE A 72 -1.47 -11.95 4.76
N ILE A 73 -1.42 -12.71 3.66
CA ILE A 73 -0.98 -12.19 2.36
C ILE A 73 -1.90 -11.08 1.85
N TYR A 74 -3.22 -11.26 1.94
CA TYR A 74 -4.18 -10.22 1.51
C TYR A 74 -4.06 -8.94 2.35
N ALA A 75 -3.93 -9.06 3.67
CA ALA A 75 -3.75 -7.91 4.55
C ALA A 75 -2.47 -7.14 4.20
N LEU A 76 -1.38 -7.87 3.93
CA LEU A 76 -0.09 -7.25 3.58
C LEU A 76 -0.14 -6.58 2.21
N ILE A 77 -0.75 -7.20 1.20
CA ILE A 77 -0.96 -6.58 -0.12
C ILE A 77 -1.74 -5.27 0.03
N PHE A 78 -2.83 -5.28 0.79
CA PHE A 78 -3.65 -4.09 1.03
C PHE A 78 -2.83 -2.98 1.70
N LYS A 79 -2.09 -3.33 2.77
CA LYS A 79 -1.24 -2.36 3.48
C LYS A 79 -0.20 -1.74 2.55
N VAL A 80 0.52 -2.56 1.77
CA VAL A 80 1.57 -2.06 0.87
C VAL A 80 0.96 -1.25 -0.29
N LYS A 81 -0.23 -1.63 -0.77
CA LYS A 81 -0.88 -0.92 -1.89
C LYS A 81 -1.39 0.45 -1.47
N ASP A 82 -2.12 0.50 -0.36
CA ASP A 82 -2.97 1.65 -0.02
C ASP A 82 -2.40 2.52 1.12
N ASP A 83 -1.51 2.01 1.98
CA ASP A 83 -0.95 2.75 3.14
C ASP A 83 0.55 2.50 3.33
N PHE A 84 1.28 2.37 2.22
CA PHE A 84 2.74 2.33 2.24
C PHE A 84 3.32 3.73 2.27
N ARG A 85 4.14 4.01 3.29
CA ARG A 85 4.87 5.28 3.44
C ARG A 85 6.38 5.08 3.46
N ALA A 86 6.85 4.03 4.12
CA ALA A 86 8.25 3.63 4.11
C ALA A 86 8.43 2.10 4.21
N PRO A 87 9.58 1.56 3.79
CA PRO A 87 9.89 0.14 3.94
C PRO A 87 9.75 -0.41 5.38
N ASN A 88 10.11 0.40 6.38
CA ASN A 88 9.99 0.04 7.81
C ASN A 88 8.53 -0.18 8.25
N ASP A 89 7.56 0.49 7.62
CA ASP A 89 6.14 0.31 7.97
C ASP A 89 5.64 -1.08 7.61
N VAL A 90 6.18 -1.67 6.55
CA VAL A 90 5.85 -3.03 6.11
C VAL A 90 6.33 -4.04 7.15
N MET A 91 7.56 -3.90 7.64
CA MET A 91 8.11 -4.78 8.68
C MET A 91 7.34 -4.65 9.99
N LYS A 92 7.01 -3.42 10.40
CA LYS A 92 6.18 -3.21 11.60
C LYS A 92 4.82 -3.89 11.46
N PHE A 93 4.17 -3.75 10.31
CA PHE A 93 2.88 -4.37 10.06
C PHE A 93 2.96 -5.90 10.05
N ILE A 94 4.03 -6.48 9.52
CA ILE A 94 4.25 -7.94 9.57
C ILE A 94 4.30 -8.45 11.00
N LEU A 95 5.00 -7.76 11.90
CA LEU A 95 5.05 -8.13 13.32
C LEU A 95 3.64 -8.08 13.96
N GLU A 96 2.83 -7.08 13.63
CA GLU A 96 1.43 -7.00 14.09
C GLU A 96 0.54 -8.12 13.55
N LEU A 97 0.88 -8.68 12.38
CA LEU A 97 0.15 -9.79 11.77
C LEU A 97 0.57 -11.15 12.31
N GLU A 98 1.78 -11.28 12.83
CA GLU A 98 2.30 -12.53 13.42
C GLU A 98 1.49 -12.99 14.62
N ASP A 99 1.14 -12.07 15.51
CA ASP A 99 0.25 -12.35 16.63
C ASP A 99 -1.18 -12.68 16.19
N LYS A 100 -1.64 -12.11 15.06
CA LYS A 100 -3.00 -12.29 14.54
C LYS A 100 -3.18 -13.60 13.77
N TYR A 101 -2.10 -14.08 13.15
CA TYR A 101 -2.13 -15.25 12.27
C TYR A 101 -1.05 -16.26 12.67
N PRO A 102 -1.16 -16.88 13.86
CA PRO A 102 -0.14 -17.80 14.37
C PRO A 102 0.06 -19.07 13.50
N LEU A 103 -0.91 -19.42 12.65
CA LEU A 103 -0.77 -20.54 11.71
C LEU A 103 -0.17 -20.12 10.36
N ALA A 104 0.10 -18.82 10.16
CA ALA A 104 0.74 -18.30 8.96
C ALA A 104 2.27 -18.15 9.10
N VAL A 105 2.85 -18.50 10.26
CA VAL A 105 4.29 -18.36 10.57
C VAL A 105 5.22 -18.73 9.41
N PRO A 106 5.05 -19.89 8.72
CA PRO A 106 5.93 -20.23 7.59
C PRO A 106 5.91 -19.17 6.46
N THR A 107 4.75 -18.61 6.15
CA THR A 107 4.60 -17.55 5.13
C THR A 107 5.06 -16.19 5.65
N ILE A 108 4.94 -15.95 6.94
CA ILE A 108 5.47 -14.73 7.58
C ILE A 108 6.99 -14.72 7.48
N ASP A 109 7.65 -15.83 7.80
CA ASP A 109 9.11 -15.96 7.74
C ASP A 109 9.63 -15.81 6.30
N GLU A 110 8.97 -16.44 5.33
CA GLU A 110 9.30 -16.30 3.91
C GLU A 110 9.22 -14.82 3.45
N VAL A 111 8.17 -14.10 3.87
CA VAL A 111 8.02 -12.68 3.54
C VAL A 111 9.07 -11.83 4.23
N LYS A 112 9.41 -12.10 5.51
CA LYS A 112 10.49 -11.41 6.23
C LYS A 112 11.83 -11.59 5.53
N GLU A 113 12.17 -12.82 5.14
CA GLU A 113 13.40 -13.11 4.39
C GLU A 113 13.42 -12.39 3.04
N MET A 114 12.31 -12.44 2.31
CA MET A 114 12.14 -11.74 1.05
C MET A 114 12.39 -10.23 1.21
N LEU A 115 11.80 -9.59 2.22
CA LEU A 115 12.02 -8.16 2.48
C LEU A 115 13.44 -7.84 2.94
N GLY A 116 14.05 -8.72 3.73
CA GLY A 116 15.45 -8.62 4.13
C GLY A 116 16.39 -8.62 2.92
N SER A 117 16.14 -9.51 1.95
CA SER A 117 16.93 -9.58 0.71
C SER A 117 16.83 -8.29 -0.13
N LEU A 118 15.70 -7.60 -0.07
CA LEU A 118 15.46 -6.36 -0.82
C LEU A 118 16.08 -5.12 -0.18
N HIS A 119 16.25 -5.11 1.15
CA HIS A 119 16.83 -3.98 1.89
C HIS A 119 18.36 -3.87 1.78
N VAL A 120 19.05 -4.95 1.41
CA VAL A 120 20.53 -5.00 1.33
C VAL A 120 21.06 -4.55 -0.05
N THR A 121 20.17 -4.08 -0.94
CA THR A 121 20.50 -3.65 -2.31
C THR A 121 20.35 -2.14 -2.48
#